data_AF-A0A3E0U1A9-F1
#
_entry.id   AF-A0A3E0U1A9-F1
#
_cell.length_a   1.000
_cell.length_b   1.000
_cell.length_c   1.000
_cell.angle_alpha   90.00
_cell.angle_beta   90.00
_cell.angle_gamma   90.00
#
_symmetry.space_group_name_H-M   'P 1'
#
loop_
_entity.id
_entity.type
_entity.pdbx_description
1 polymer ?
#
loop_
_entity_poly.entity_id
_entity_poly.type
_entity_poly.pdbx_seq_one_letter_code
_entity_poly.pdbx_strand_id
1 'polypeptide(L)'
;MQIITPKVVSQLTQTNAGHIVNRYPMTDEAKALVTNEMTPSEAVEKLQQAGLERDAIQFIAHGLSVMSAIKWGLSCLRQKIDWQADDEQIFDCVERWVNAPNETLRIRAQQLSDRKGLGEYPSAWLGYAVFWSGTGSIAPPDLPAVMPPDNMVGHAINAAILMVMI
;
A
#
# COMPACT_ATOMS: atom_id res chain seq x y z
N MET A 1 -12.12 -7.63 11.29
CA MET A 1 -11.41 -6.41 10.84
C MET A 1 -12.03 -6.00 9.51
N GLN A 2 -12.59 -4.80 9.39
CA GLN A 2 -13.18 -4.37 8.11
C GLN A 2 -12.12 -3.59 7.32
N ILE A 3 -11.46 -4.28 6.38
CA ILE A 3 -10.34 -3.72 5.60
C ILE A 3 -10.85 -2.81 4.49
N ILE A 4 -11.82 -3.31 3.71
CA ILE A 4 -12.46 -2.56 2.63
C ILE A 4 -13.70 -1.86 3.20
N THR A 5 -13.69 -0.53 3.13
CA THR A 5 -14.76 0.35 3.63
C THR A 5 -15.25 1.28 2.53
N PRO A 6 -16.51 1.78 2.58
CA PRO A 6 -16.98 2.78 1.61
C PRO A 6 -16.07 4.00 1.51
N LYS A 7 -15.46 4.40 2.63
CA LYS A 7 -14.52 5.53 2.71
C LYS A 7 -13.23 5.31 1.90
N VAL A 8 -12.66 4.10 1.90
CA VAL A 8 -11.45 3.84 1.11
C VAL A 8 -11.79 3.70 -0.38
N VAL A 9 -12.91 3.07 -0.70
CA VAL A 9 -13.38 2.92 -2.10
C VAL A 9 -13.67 4.29 -2.71
N SER A 10 -14.28 5.22 -1.95
CA SER A 10 -14.55 6.58 -2.44
C SER A 10 -13.29 7.43 -2.70
N GLN A 11 -12.10 6.96 -2.32
CA GLN A 11 -10.83 7.64 -2.61
C GLN A 11 -10.20 7.21 -3.95
N LEU A 12 -10.80 6.24 -4.64
CA LEU A 12 -10.44 5.89 -6.02
C LEU A 12 -11.01 6.95 -6.96
N THR A 13 -10.13 7.78 -7.54
CA THR A 13 -10.52 8.96 -8.34
C THR A 13 -10.40 8.74 -9.85
N GLN A 14 -9.94 7.57 -10.29
CA GLN A 14 -9.81 7.24 -11.70
C GLN A 14 -11.19 7.13 -12.36
N THR A 15 -11.30 7.57 -13.61
CA THR A 15 -12.55 7.51 -14.37
C THR A 15 -12.98 6.07 -14.66
N ASN A 16 -12.01 5.17 -14.85
CA ASN A 16 -12.27 3.76 -15.15
C ASN A 16 -11.17 2.85 -14.57
N ALA A 17 -11.50 1.57 -14.40
CA ALA A 17 -10.64 0.54 -13.82
C ALA A 17 -9.39 0.26 -14.68
N GLY A 18 -9.45 0.54 -15.99
CA GLY A 18 -8.31 0.44 -16.92
C GLY A 18 -7.07 1.22 -16.45
N HIS A 19 -7.25 2.34 -15.75
CA HIS A 19 -6.14 3.12 -15.17
C HIS A 19 -5.44 2.43 -13.98
N ILE A 20 -6.07 1.42 -13.38
CA ILE A 20 -5.60 0.72 -12.19
C ILE A 20 -5.02 -0.64 -12.57
N VAL A 21 -5.75 -1.44 -13.36
CA VAL A 21 -5.38 -2.82 -13.71
C VAL A 21 -4.07 -2.94 -14.48
N ASN A 22 -3.64 -1.88 -15.17
CA ASN A 22 -2.36 -1.84 -15.88
C ASN A 22 -1.14 -1.59 -14.96
N ARG A 23 -1.35 -1.37 -13.66
CA ARG A 23 -0.26 -1.07 -12.69
C ARG A 23 0.33 -2.32 -12.04
N TYR A 24 -0.32 -3.48 -12.18
CA TYR A 24 0.08 -4.73 -11.54
C TYR A 24 -0.50 -5.95 -12.29
N PRO A 25 0.08 -7.16 -12.12
CA PRO A 25 -0.49 -8.37 -12.69
C PRO A 25 -1.71 -8.83 -11.85
N MET A 26 -2.89 -8.84 -12.47
CA MET A 26 -4.09 -9.44 -11.88
C MET A 26 -4.09 -10.97 -11.98
N THR A 27 -4.80 -11.61 -11.05
CA THR A 27 -5.16 -13.04 -11.15
C THR A 27 -6.12 -13.28 -12.32
N ASP A 28 -6.23 -14.52 -12.76
CA ASP A 28 -7.09 -14.86 -13.89
C ASP A 28 -8.58 -14.78 -13.50
N GLU A 29 -8.90 -15.10 -12.25
CA GLU A 29 -10.23 -14.93 -11.67
C GLU A 29 -10.65 -13.46 -11.63
N ALA A 30 -9.76 -12.55 -11.21
CA ALA A 30 -10.06 -11.13 -11.17
C ALA A 30 -10.19 -10.52 -12.59
N LYS A 31 -9.34 -10.94 -13.55
CA LYS A 31 -9.43 -10.50 -14.95
C LYS A 31 -10.74 -10.90 -15.61
N ALA A 32 -11.31 -12.05 -15.24
CA ALA A 32 -12.60 -12.48 -15.76
C ALA A 32 -13.78 -11.61 -15.30
N LEU A 33 -13.59 -10.82 -14.23
CA LEU A 33 -14.65 -10.03 -13.60
C LEU A 33 -14.52 -8.52 -13.85
N VAL A 34 -13.29 -7.99 -13.92
CA VAL A 34 -13.03 -6.56 -14.04
C VAL A 34 -12.72 -6.20 -15.49
N THR A 35 -13.54 -5.32 -16.08
CA THR A 35 -13.27 -4.75 -17.41
C THR A 35 -12.72 -3.34 -17.30
N ASN A 36 -12.05 -2.87 -18.35
CA ASN A 36 -11.41 -1.55 -18.34
C ASN A 36 -12.41 -0.40 -18.23
N GLU A 37 -13.65 -0.60 -18.66
CA GLU A 37 -14.72 0.40 -18.74
C GLU A 37 -15.46 0.60 -17.42
N MET A 38 -15.35 -0.35 -16.48
CA MET A 38 -15.97 -0.25 -15.17
C MET A 38 -15.43 0.96 -14.40
N THR A 39 -16.26 1.58 -13.57
CA THR A 39 -15.75 2.49 -12.54
C THR A 39 -14.94 1.70 -11.51
N PRO A 40 -13.96 2.33 -10.82
CA PRO A 40 -13.21 1.64 -9.77
C PRO A 40 -14.09 1.06 -8.66
N SER A 41 -15.18 1.73 -8.30
CA SER A 41 -16.13 1.24 -7.29
C SER A 41 -16.86 -0.02 -7.74
N GLU A 42 -17.32 -0.07 -9.00
CA GLU A 42 -17.96 -1.27 -9.58
C GLU A 42 -16.98 -2.45 -9.64
N ALA A 43 -15.72 -2.19 -10.01
CA ALA A 43 -14.69 -3.23 -10.02
C ALA A 43 -14.44 -3.81 -8.62
N VAL A 44 -14.33 -2.96 -7.59
CA VAL A 44 -14.19 -3.42 -6.20
C VAL A 44 -15.42 -4.23 -5.77
N GLU A 45 -16.63 -3.75 -6.06
CA GLU A 45 -17.87 -4.47 -5.72
C GLU A 45 -17.92 -5.85 -6.38
N LYS A 46 -17.57 -5.96 -7.66
CA LYS A 46 -17.51 -7.25 -8.38
C LYS A 46 -16.55 -8.23 -7.75
N LEU A 47 -15.34 -7.77 -7.38
CA LEU A 47 -14.35 -8.60 -6.70
C LEU A 47 -14.85 -9.07 -5.32
N GLN A 48 -15.48 -8.18 -4.55
CA GLN A 48 -16.04 -8.53 -3.24
C GLN A 48 -17.21 -9.53 -3.35
N GLN A 49 -18.13 -9.32 -4.29
CA GLN A 49 -19.26 -10.24 -4.54
C GLN A 49 -18.80 -11.64 -4.96
N ALA A 50 -17.65 -11.74 -5.63
CA ALA A 50 -17.05 -13.01 -6.02
C ALA A 50 -16.18 -13.65 -4.93
N GLY A 51 -16.06 -13.04 -3.74
CA GLY A 51 -15.19 -13.52 -2.66
C GLY A 51 -13.69 -13.31 -2.91
N LEU A 52 -13.32 -12.51 -3.91
CA LEU A 52 -11.93 -12.19 -4.27
C LEU A 52 -11.42 -10.99 -3.45
N GLU A 53 -11.47 -11.09 -2.12
CA GLU A 53 -11.10 -9.99 -1.22
C GLU A 53 -9.63 -9.57 -1.38
N ARG A 54 -8.73 -10.54 -1.62
CA ARG A 54 -7.30 -10.27 -1.84
C ARG A 54 -7.06 -9.45 -3.11
N ASP A 55 -7.74 -9.79 -4.21
CA ASP A 55 -7.68 -9.03 -5.46
C ASP A 55 -8.29 -7.64 -5.31
N ALA A 56 -9.38 -7.51 -4.53
CA ALA A 56 -9.97 -6.21 -4.22
C ALA A 56 -8.99 -5.31 -3.45
N ILE A 57 -8.27 -5.86 -2.47
CA ILE A 57 -7.24 -5.13 -1.72
C ILE A 57 -6.10 -4.69 -2.63
N GLN A 58 -5.63 -5.58 -3.51
CA GLN A 58 -4.58 -5.25 -4.46
C GLN A 58 -5.04 -4.13 -5.42
N PHE A 59 -6.26 -4.24 -5.96
CA PHE A 59 -6.85 -3.23 -6.84
C PHE A 59 -6.91 -1.86 -6.15
N ILE A 60 -7.42 -1.81 -4.91
CA ILE A 60 -7.49 -0.57 -4.13
C ILE A 60 -6.08 -0.02 -3.86
N ALA A 61 -5.12 -0.85 -3.45
CA ALA A 61 -3.76 -0.43 -3.15
C ALA A 61 -3.07 0.22 -4.36
N HIS A 62 -3.32 -0.28 -5.57
CA HIS A 62 -2.80 0.29 -6.81
C HIS A 62 -3.60 1.49 -7.32
N GLY A 63 -4.87 1.65 -6.92
CA GLY A 63 -5.73 2.76 -7.33
C GLY A 63 -5.65 3.99 -6.42
N LEU A 64 -5.29 3.83 -5.15
CA LEU A 64 -5.16 4.97 -4.24
C LEU A 64 -3.97 5.88 -4.60
N SER A 65 -4.11 7.18 -4.29
CA SER A 65 -2.95 8.06 -4.21
C SER A 65 -1.95 7.53 -3.18
N VAL A 66 -0.66 7.82 -3.34
CA VAL A 66 0.41 7.38 -2.42
C VAL A 66 0.07 7.70 -0.96
N MET A 67 -0.38 8.92 -0.68
CA MET A 67 -0.75 9.35 0.67
C MET A 67 -1.97 8.58 1.21
N SER A 68 -2.99 8.35 0.37
CA SER A 68 -4.17 7.57 0.76
C SER A 68 -3.84 6.11 1.02
N ALA A 69 -2.99 5.49 0.19
CA ALA A 69 -2.57 4.10 0.33
C ALA A 69 -1.82 3.88 1.64
N ILE A 70 -0.86 4.77 1.96
CA ILE A 70 -0.10 4.71 3.22
C ILE A 70 -1.01 4.90 4.44
N LYS A 71 -1.92 5.88 4.41
CA LYS A 71 -2.92 6.09 5.48
C LYS A 71 -3.82 4.87 5.68
N TRP A 72 -4.24 4.24 4.58
CA TRP A 72 -5.09 3.05 4.63
C TRP A 72 -4.33 1.85 5.22
N GLY A 73 -3.11 1.56 4.74
CA GLY A 73 -2.26 0.51 5.30
C GLY A 73 -1.99 0.72 6.79
N LEU A 74 -1.59 1.93 7.20
CA LEU A 74 -1.41 2.27 8.61
C LEU A 74 -2.68 2.03 9.43
N SER A 75 -3.85 2.47 8.94
CA SER A 75 -5.13 2.25 9.62
C SER A 75 -5.53 0.78 9.70
N CYS A 76 -5.14 -0.06 8.73
CA CYS A 76 -5.39 -1.50 8.78
C CYS A 76 -4.49 -2.18 9.82
N LEU A 77 -3.19 -1.85 9.84
CA LEU A 77 -2.25 -2.44 10.80
C LEU A 77 -2.57 -2.00 12.24
N ARG A 78 -2.95 -0.74 12.47
CA ARG A 78 -3.36 -0.22 13.79
C ARG A 78 -4.62 -0.88 14.36
N GLN A 79 -5.42 -1.61 13.56
CA GLN A 79 -6.56 -2.38 14.08
C GLN A 79 -6.15 -3.69 14.78
N LYS A 80 -4.91 -4.15 14.58
CA LYS A 80 -4.35 -5.29 15.31
C LYS A 80 -3.81 -4.84 16.66
N ILE A 81 -3.87 -5.74 17.63
CA ILE A 81 -3.27 -5.60 18.95
C ILE A 81 -1.94 -6.40 18.99
N ASP A 82 -1.10 -6.13 19.99
CA ASP A 82 0.14 -6.88 20.28
C ASP A 82 1.30 -6.67 19.30
N TRP A 83 1.51 -5.42 18.88
CA TRP A 83 2.71 -5.01 18.15
C TRP A 83 3.95 -4.96 19.05
N GLN A 84 5.10 -5.34 18.50
CA GLN A 84 6.38 -5.23 19.21
C GLN A 84 6.84 -3.77 19.24
N ALA A 85 7.75 -3.45 20.15
CA ALA A 85 8.32 -2.09 20.26
C ALA A 85 8.92 -1.58 18.93
N ASP A 86 9.51 -2.46 18.12
CA ASP A 86 10.08 -2.08 16.83
C ASP A 86 9.00 -1.86 15.74
N ASP A 87 7.83 -2.50 15.84
CA ASP A 87 6.68 -2.17 14.98
C ASP A 87 6.16 -0.77 15.29
N GLU A 88 6.03 -0.45 16.57
CA GLU A 88 5.56 0.85 17.04
C GLU A 88 6.48 1.98 16.58
N GLN A 89 7.80 1.78 16.59
CA GLN A 89 8.74 2.76 16.03
C GLN A 89 8.50 3.02 14.53
N ILE A 90 8.13 2.00 13.75
CA ILE A 90 7.79 2.17 12.34
C ILE A 90 6.48 2.95 12.21
N PHE A 91 5.45 2.60 12.98
CA PHE A 91 4.17 3.31 12.95
C PHE A 91 4.31 4.78 13.31
N ASP A 92 5.04 5.09 14.37
CA ASP A 92 5.33 6.47 14.78
C ASP A 92 6.07 7.24 13.68
N CYS A 93 7.04 6.61 13.02
CA CYS A 93 7.77 7.20 11.91
C CYS A 93 6.84 7.50 10.72
N VAL A 94 5.98 6.53 10.37
CA VAL A 94 5.00 6.64 9.28
C VAL A 94 3.95 7.71 9.60
N GLU A 95 3.43 7.77 10.82
CA GLU A 95 2.47 8.79 11.27
C GLU A 95 3.05 10.19 11.18
N ARG A 96 4.29 10.37 11.66
CA ARG A 96 5.00 11.65 11.53
C ARG A 96 5.22 12.03 10.07
N TRP A 97 5.57 11.06 9.22
CA TRP A 97 5.74 11.31 7.80
C TRP A 97 4.42 11.67 7.12
N VAL A 98 3.32 10.99 7.45
CA VAL A 98 1.98 11.29 6.94
C VAL A 98 1.54 12.72 7.31
N ASN A 99 1.90 13.19 8.51
CA ASN A 99 1.58 14.54 8.97
C ASN A 99 2.48 15.62 8.34
N ALA A 100 3.76 15.33 8.14
CA ALA A 100 4.73 16.26 7.57
C ALA A 100 5.78 15.50 6.71
N PRO A 101 5.45 15.18 5.43
CA PRO A 101 6.33 14.42 4.56
C PRO A 101 7.68 15.11 4.38
N ASN A 102 8.77 14.39 4.65
CA ASN A 102 10.12 14.88 4.45
C ASN A 102 11.10 13.74 4.23
N GLU A 103 12.25 14.07 3.66
CA GLU A 103 13.29 13.11 3.28
C GLU A 103 13.90 12.39 4.49
N THR A 104 14.12 13.09 5.60
CA THR A 104 14.67 12.50 6.83
C THR A 104 13.80 11.38 7.37
N LEU A 105 12.48 11.59 7.42
CA LEU A 105 11.53 10.56 7.84
C LEU A 105 11.40 9.44 6.80
N ARG A 106 11.52 9.77 5.50
CA ARG A 106 11.51 8.78 4.43
C ARG A 106 12.66 7.77 4.56
N ILE A 107 13.88 8.26 4.74
CA ILE A 107 15.06 7.42 4.95
C ILE A 107 14.99 6.69 6.29
N ARG A 108 14.49 7.34 7.34
CA ARG A 108 14.31 6.69 8.65
C ARG A 108 13.34 5.51 8.58
N ALA A 109 12.27 5.61 7.80
CA ALA A 109 11.31 4.53 7.62
C ALA A 109 11.98 3.29 6.99
N GLN A 110 12.83 3.49 5.98
CA GLN A 110 13.65 2.41 5.40
C GLN A 110 14.54 1.75 6.46
N GLN A 111 15.32 2.54 7.20
CA GLN A 111 16.27 2.03 8.19
C GLN A 111 15.59 1.23 9.31
N LEU A 112 14.38 1.65 9.72
CA LEU A 112 13.57 0.92 10.68
C LEU A 112 13.08 -0.40 10.09
N SER A 113 12.55 -0.38 8.86
CA SER A 113 12.09 -1.57 8.16
C SER A 113 13.21 -2.57 7.87
N ASP A 114 14.42 -2.11 7.52
CA ASP A 114 15.58 -2.97 7.24
C ASP A 114 16.03 -3.76 8.46
N ARG A 115 15.99 -3.14 9.65
CA ARG A 115 16.31 -3.85 10.91
C ARG A 115 15.33 -4.97 11.21
N LYS A 116 14.08 -4.82 10.75
CA LYS A 116 13.00 -5.76 11.06
C LYS A 116 12.89 -6.87 9.99
N GLY A 117 13.04 -6.51 8.72
CA GLY A 117 12.98 -7.43 7.59
C GLY A 117 11.59 -7.52 6.94
N LEU A 118 11.54 -7.37 5.62
CA LEU A 118 10.30 -7.41 4.82
C LEU A 118 9.62 -8.79 4.77
N GLY A 119 10.37 -9.89 4.99
CA GLY A 119 9.84 -11.24 4.81
C GLY A 119 8.82 -11.68 5.86
N GLU A 120 8.89 -11.10 7.06
CA GLU A 120 8.14 -11.58 8.23
C GLU A 120 7.17 -10.53 8.78
N TYR A 121 7.43 -9.24 8.54
CA TYR A 121 6.75 -8.19 9.30
C TYR A 121 5.95 -7.23 8.41
N PRO A 122 4.62 -7.12 8.61
CA PRO A 122 3.77 -6.21 7.84
C PRO A 122 4.13 -4.73 8.06
N SER A 123 4.60 -4.36 9.26
CA SER A 123 5.09 -3.00 9.56
C SER A 123 6.27 -2.62 8.67
N ALA A 124 7.18 -3.56 8.36
CA ALA A 124 8.31 -3.31 7.50
C ALA A 124 7.86 -2.90 6.09
N TRP A 125 6.83 -3.55 5.53
CA TRP A 125 6.22 -3.16 4.26
C TRP A 125 5.60 -1.76 4.30
N LEU A 126 4.95 -1.38 5.40
CA LEU A 126 4.41 -0.03 5.57
C LEU A 126 5.52 1.03 5.59
N GLY A 127 6.63 0.78 6.28
CA GLY A 127 7.80 1.67 6.26
C GLY A 127 8.45 1.76 4.87
N TYR A 128 8.49 0.65 4.12
CA TYR A 128 8.95 0.64 2.74
C TYR A 128 8.00 1.37 1.78
N ALA A 129 6.69 1.35 2.02
CA ALA A 129 5.74 2.17 1.27
C ALA A 129 6.05 3.67 1.42
N VAL A 130 6.46 4.10 2.62
CA VAL A 130 6.99 5.46 2.84
C VAL A 130 8.33 5.64 2.11
N PHE A 131 9.28 4.72 2.23
CA PHE A 131 10.57 4.86 1.56
C PHE A 131 10.46 4.96 0.04
N TRP A 132 9.63 4.13 -0.59
CA TRP A 132 9.36 4.17 -2.02
C TRP A 132 8.41 5.28 -2.44
N SER A 133 7.95 6.11 -1.51
CA SER A 133 7.17 7.30 -1.82
C SER A 133 8.05 8.50 -2.15
N GLY A 134 7.56 9.39 -2.99
CA GLY A 134 8.17 10.70 -3.21
C GLY A 134 9.25 10.74 -4.29
N THR A 135 10.07 11.80 -4.25
CA THR A 135 10.99 12.18 -5.32
C THR A 135 12.46 11.89 -5.01
N GLY A 136 12.76 11.34 -3.83
CA GLY A 136 14.11 11.02 -3.41
C GLY A 136 14.58 9.68 -3.99
N SER A 137 15.90 9.53 -4.13
CA SER A 137 16.47 8.30 -4.64
C SER A 137 16.27 7.14 -3.67
N ILE A 138 16.13 5.92 -4.20
CA ILE A 138 16.13 4.67 -3.44
C ILE A 138 17.49 3.98 -3.44
N ALA A 139 18.48 4.54 -4.14
CA ALA A 139 19.85 4.07 -4.10
C ALA A 139 20.58 4.61 -2.86
N PRO A 140 21.64 3.91 -2.37
CA PRO A 140 22.59 4.47 -1.42
C PRO A 140 23.13 5.85 -1.85
N PRO A 141 23.46 6.75 -0.90
CA PRO A 141 23.87 8.12 -1.22
C PRO A 141 25.12 8.27 -2.10
N ASP A 142 25.99 7.25 -2.12
CA ASP A 142 27.23 7.20 -2.89
C ASP A 142 27.05 6.63 -4.31
N LEU A 143 25.84 6.18 -4.66
CA LEU A 143 25.51 5.63 -5.96
C LEU A 143 24.65 6.58 -6.80
N PRO A 144 24.62 6.41 -8.15
CA PRO A 144 23.74 7.18 -9.01
C PRO A 144 22.27 7.10 -8.57
N ALA A 145 21.56 8.22 -8.71
CA ALA A 145 20.16 8.31 -8.31
C ALA A 145 19.29 7.33 -9.11
N VAL A 146 18.62 6.43 -8.38
CA VAL A 146 17.56 5.55 -8.88
C VAL A 146 16.23 5.97 -8.28
N MET A 147 15.19 6.09 -9.10
CA MET A 147 13.83 6.40 -8.65
C MET A 147 13.02 5.10 -8.43
N PRO A 148 12.12 5.06 -7.43
CA PRO A 148 11.22 3.92 -7.28
C PRO A 148 10.27 3.81 -8.48
N PRO A 149 9.98 2.60 -8.98
CA PRO A 149 8.88 2.40 -9.92
C PRO A 149 7.53 2.86 -9.33
N ASP A 150 6.66 3.41 -10.18
CA ASP A 150 5.39 4.04 -9.78
C ASP A 150 4.41 3.12 -9.04
N ASN A 151 4.57 1.79 -9.17
CA ASN A 151 3.68 0.80 -8.56
C ASN A 151 4.21 0.23 -7.23
N MET A 152 5.41 0.62 -6.78
CA MET A 152 6.02 0.05 -5.57
C MET A 152 5.21 0.30 -4.30
N VAL A 153 4.60 1.50 -4.16
CA VAL A 153 3.73 1.80 -3.00
C VAL A 153 2.50 0.90 -2.98
N GLY A 154 1.89 0.63 -4.14
CA GLY A 154 0.73 -0.26 -4.23
C GLY A 154 1.08 -1.69 -3.81
N HIS A 155 2.22 -2.21 -4.28
CA HIS A 155 2.74 -3.52 -3.86
C HIS A 155 3.01 -3.59 -2.37
N ALA A 156 3.66 -2.56 -1.80
CA ALA A 156 4.00 -2.52 -0.39
C ALA A 156 2.76 -2.49 0.51
N ILE A 157 1.76 -1.67 0.17
CA ILE A 157 0.51 -1.58 0.95
C ILE A 157 -0.32 -2.86 0.80
N ASN A 158 -0.38 -3.45 -0.39
CA ASN A 158 -0.99 -4.76 -0.58
C ASN A 158 -0.34 -5.81 0.32
N ALA A 159 0.99 -5.94 0.28
CA ALA A 159 1.72 -6.90 1.12
C ALA A 159 1.47 -6.66 2.62
N ALA A 160 1.58 -5.42 3.10
CA ALA A 160 1.35 -5.06 4.50
C ALA A 160 -0.04 -5.49 4.99
N ILE A 161 -1.09 -5.22 4.19
CA ILE A 161 -2.47 -5.55 4.54
C ILE A 161 -2.71 -7.06 4.47
N LEU A 162 -2.27 -7.73 3.41
CA LEU A 162 -2.50 -9.17 3.24
C LEU A 162 -1.84 -10.01 4.35
N MET A 163 -0.68 -9.58 4.86
CA MET A 163 0.01 -10.27 5.96
C MET A 163 -0.76 -10.20 7.29
N VAL A 164 -1.61 -9.19 7.49
CA VAL A 164 -2.45 -9.07 8.70
C VAL A 164 -3.86 -9.63 8.51
N MET A 165 -4.21 -10.13 7.32
CA MET A 165 -5.50 -10.79 7.08
C MET A 165 -5.59 -12.21 7.61
N ILE A 166 -4.44 -12.81 7.96
CA ILE A 166 -4.32 -14.19 8.43
C ILE A 166 -4.89 -14.32 9.85
#